data_AF-G2FD92-F1
#
_entry.id   AF-G2FD92-F1
#
_cell.length_a   1.000
_cell.length_b   1.000
_cell.length_c   1.000
_cell.angle_alpha   90.00
_cell.angle_beta   90.00
_cell.angle_gamma   90.00
#
_symmetry.space_group_name_H-M   'P 1'
#
loop_
_entity.id
_entity.type
_entity.pdbx_description
1 polymer ?
#
loop_
_entity_poly.entity_id
_entity_poly.type
_entity_poly.pdbx_seq_one_letter_code
_entity_poly.pdbx_strand_id
1 'polypeptide(L)' 'MVSKQCMNCLHRIDSVEGSLICLAFPDGIPEAIVTGEVDHSRPYPGDNGFQYEPELPDDGNY' A
#
# COMPACT_ATOMS: atom_id res chain seq x y z
N MET A 1 6.56 8.33 -8.30
CA MET A 1 6.43 8.82 -6.90
C MET A 1 5.52 7.83 -6.19
N VAL A 2 5.85 7.39 -4.98
CA VAL A 2 5.00 6.43 -4.24
C VAL A 2 3.78 7.17 -3.67
N SER A 3 2.61 6.56 -3.75
CA SER A 3 1.35 7.13 -3.29
C SER A 3 1.30 7.21 -1.77
N LYS A 4 0.59 8.23 -1.25
CA LYS A 4 0.39 8.38 0.20
C LYS A 4 -0.33 7.18 0.81
N GLN A 5 -1.29 6.60 0.08
CA GLN A 5 -2.01 5.39 0.50
C GLN A 5 -1.05 4.22 0.69
N CYS A 6 -0.07 4.04 -0.19
CA CYS A 6 0.93 2.99 -0.03
C CYS A 6 1.85 3.24 1.17
N MET A 7 2.33 4.48 1.34
CA MET A 7 3.22 4.85 2.45
C MET A 7 2.52 4.75 3.81
N ASN A 8 1.21 4.97 3.90
CA ASN A 8 0.48 4.97 5.17
C ASN A 8 -0.29 3.66 5.44
N CYS A 9 -0.07 2.60 4.65
CA CYS A 9 -0.78 1.33 4.80
C CYS A 9 -0.14 0.45 5.90
N LEU A 10 -0.98 -0.13 6.76
CA LEU A 10 -0.62 -1.11 7.80
C LEU A 10 0.00 -2.39 7.22
N HIS A 11 -0.36 -2.74 5.98
CA HIS A 11 0.15 -3.93 5.31
C HIS A 11 1.50 -3.71 4.62
N ARG A 12 2.05 -2.49 4.68
CA ARG A 12 3.41 -2.18 4.21
C ARG A 12 4.42 -2.86 5.13
N ILE A 13 5.40 -3.53 4.53
CA ILE A 13 6.53 -4.11 5.23
C ILE A 13 7.77 -3.32 4.82
N ASP A 14 8.39 -2.67 5.81
CA ASP A 14 9.65 -1.97 5.61
C ASP A 14 10.79 -2.99 5.42
N SER A 15 11.41 -2.99 4.24
CA SER A 15 12.59 -3.81 3.96
C SER A 15 13.88 -3.03 4.22
N VAL A 16 14.88 -3.73 4.75
CA VAL A 16 16.20 -3.15 5.11
C VAL A 16 16.94 -2.58 3.89
N GLU A 17 16.59 -3.06 2.69
CA GLU A 17 17.22 -2.64 1.42
C GLU A 17 16.45 -1.52 0.69
N GLY A 18 15.43 -0.93 1.32
CA GLY A 18 14.62 0.13 0.70
C GLY A 18 13.60 -0.39 -0.32
N SER A 19 13.44 -1.72 -0.42
CA SER A 19 12.38 -2.35 -1.21
C SER A 19 11.02 -2.20 -0.53
N LEU A 20 10.02 -1.76 -1.28
CA LEU A 20 8.64 -1.68 -0.81
C LEU A 20 8.00 -3.07 -0.91
N ILE A 21 7.69 -3.67 0.24
CA ILE A 21 7.05 -4.99 0.33
C ILE A 21 5.64 -4.81 0.92
N CYS A 22 4.66 -5.61 0.47
CA CYS A 22 3.29 -5.56 0.95
C CYS A 22 2.76 -6.98 1.18
N LEU A 23 2.00 -7.20 2.26
CA LEU A 23 1.34 -8.49 2.52
C LEU A 23 0.33 -8.89 1.44
N ALA A 24 -0.32 -7.90 0.81
CA ALA A 24 -1.25 -8.12 -0.30
C ALA A 24 -0.55 -8.65 -1.56
N PHE A 25 0.74 -8.30 -1.73
CA PHE A 25 1.52 -8.61 -2.94
C PHE A 25 2.94 -9.07 -2.56
N PRO A 26 3.10 -10.27 -1.98
CA PRO A 26 4.39 -10.77 -1.51
C PRO A 26 5.41 -10.98 -2.64
N ASP A 27 4.94 -11.27 -3.85
CA ASP A 27 5.77 -11.46 -5.05
C ASP A 27 6.13 -10.16 -5.78
N GLY A 28 5.57 -9.02 -5.35
CA GLY A 28 5.84 -7.70 -5.95
C GLY A 28 4.58 -6.88 -6.17
N ILE A 29 4.65 -5.59 -5.80
CA ILE A 29 3.51 -4.68 -5.83
C ILE A 29 3.33 -4.11 -7.24
N PRO A 30 2.12 -4.15 -7.83
CA PRO A 30 1.82 -3.51 -9.11
C PRO A 30 2.17 -2.03 -9.10
N GLU A 31 2.85 -1.54 -10.15
CA GLU A 31 3.24 -0.13 -10.27
C GLU A 31 2.04 0.82 -10.11
N ALA A 32 0.88 0.47 -10.67
CA ALA A 32 -0.35 1.27 -10.56
C ALA A 32 -0.81 1.49 -9.10
N ILE A 33 -0.57 0.53 -8.20
CA ILE A 33 -0.86 0.68 -6.76
C ILE A 33 0.21 1.56 -6.10
N VAL A 34 1.49 1.31 -6.44
CA VAL A 34 2.62 2.07 -5.90
C VAL A 34 2.51 3.55 -6.29
N THR A 35 2.15 3.86 -7.54
CA THR A 35 2.01 5.24 -8.03
C THR A 35 0.69 5.88 -7.62
N GLY A 36 -0.29 5.08 -7.18
CA GLY A 36 -1.64 5.55 -6.83
C GLY A 36 -2.51 5.84 -8.05
N GLU A 37 -2.17 5.27 -9.22
CA GLU A 37 -3.03 5.27 -10.40
C GLU A 37 -4.34 4.51 -10.14
N VAL A 38 -4.28 3.47 -9.31
CA VAL A 38 -5.46 2.80 -8.78
C VAL A 38 -5.68 3.13 -7.32
N ASP A 39 -6.94 3.28 -6.96
CA ASP A 39 -7.35 3.49 -5.58
C ASP A 39 -7.10 2.21 -4.76
N HIS A 40 -6.18 2.31 -3.80
CA HIS A 40 -5.69 1.18 -3.01
C HIS A 40 -6.73 0.68 -1.99
N SER A 41 -7.80 1.45 -1.73
CA SER A 41 -8.92 1.00 -0.89
C SER A 41 -9.91 0.09 -1.62
N ARG A 42 -9.75 -0.08 -2.94
CA ARG A 42 -10.58 -0.97 -3.74
C ARG A 42 -9.89 -2.32 -3.94
N PRO A 43 -10.66 -3.43 -4.03
CA PRO A 43 -10.09 -4.72 -4.35
C PRO A 43 -9.35 -4.67 -5.69
N TYR A 44 -8.16 -5.26 -5.73
CA TYR A 44 -7.30 -5.30 -6.91
C TYR A 44 -6.91 -6.74 -7.23
N PRO A 45 -6.81 -7.14 -8.51
CA PRO A 45 -6.42 -8.50 -8.88
C PRO A 45 -5.11 -8.93 -8.21
N GLY A 46 -5.17 -9.99 -7.40
CA GLY A 46 -4.01 -10.55 -6.72
C GLY A 46 -3.67 -9.92 -5.37
N ASP A 47 -4.54 -9.09 -4.79
CA ASP A 47 -4.38 -8.46 -3.47
C ASP A 47 -4.45 -9.42 -2.26
N ASN A 48 -4.60 -10.73 -2.51
CA ASN A 48 -4.71 -11.78 -1.50
C ASN A 48 -5.80 -11.51 -0.43
N GLY A 49 -6.80 -10.67 -0.75
CA GLY A 49 -7.87 -10.28 0.17
C GLY A 49 -7.49 -9.18 1.18
N PHE A 50 -6.29 -8.61 1.07
CA PHE A 50 -5.86 -7.46 1.87
C PHE A 50 -6.12 -6.17 1.09
N GLN A 51 -6.75 -5.19 1.75
CA GLN A 51 -7.03 -3.87 1.16
C GLN A 51 -6.32 -2.78 1.97
N TYR A 52 -6.33 -1.54 1.48
CA TYR A 52 -5.77 -0.43 2.24
C TYR A 52 -6.40 -0.31 3.63
N GLU A 53 -5.55 -0.41 4.65
CA GLU A 53 -5.87 -0.12 6.04
C GLU A 53 -4.80 0.86 6.55
N PRO A 54 -5.17 2.07 7.00
CA PRO A 54 -4.19 3.06 7.43
C PRO A 54 -3.54 2.66 8.78
N GLU A 55 -2.22 2.82 8.90
CA GLU A 55 -1.46 2.53 10.15
C GLU A 55 -1.84 3.48 11.31
N LEU A 56 -2.23 4.72 10.97
CA LEU A 56 -2.78 5.70 11.90
C LEU A 56 -4.11 6.21 11.33
N PRO A 57 -5.14 6.47 12.15
CA PRO A 57 -6.34 7.14 11.65
C PRO A 57 -5.92 8.47 11.03
N ASP A 58 -6.32 8.71 9.77
CA ASP A 58 -6.15 9.99 9.09
C ASP A 58 -7.08 11.01 9.78
N ASP A 59 -6.67 11.49 10.96
CA ASP A 59 -7.28 12.67 11.55
C ASP A 59 -6.74 13.85 10.75
N GLY A 60 -7.44 14.19 9.67
CA GLY A 60 -7.02 15.22 8.71
C GLY A 60 -6.97 16.63 9.31
N ASN A 61 -6.06 16.88 10.25
CA ASN A 61 -5.91 18.15 10.95
C ASN A 61 -4.43 18.46 11.22
N TYR A 62 -3.81 19.20 10.30
CA TYR A 62 -2.60 19.99 10.54
C TYR A 62 -2.82 21.42 10.02
#